data_AF-A0A952DTZ7-F1
#
_entry.id   AF-A0A952DTZ7-F1
#
_cell.length_a   1.000
_cell.length_b   1.000
_cell.length_c   1.000
_cell.angle_alpha   90.00
_cell.angle_beta   90.00
_cell.angle_gamma   90.00
#
_symmetry.space_group_name_H-M   'P 1'
#
loop_
_entity.id
_entity.type
_entity.pdbx_description
1 polymer ?
#
loop_
_entity_poly.entity_id
_entity_poly.type
_entity_poly.pdbx_seq_one_letter_code
_entity_poly.pdbx_strand_id
1 'polypeptide(L)'
;MSDKKNGYIALVTVILISIVAGTLLVSIILLGTSSVNTTDLVVESTSARAIHDACANRALDAIRNDPSITGTTNSSLADGTCEYVITDIPEEVGDNGGGNVLSLKFDDPPASTTFLDSSGNNRHFECSGSACPTADVIGQCDSAASFDGINDFLEDADGEDYINGMTAFSISTWIKSDTINTDRGFLITFPPNGDDDVFGMRYDAGGLYGGGTEVIKAGVTIFNGVSNIVQQMETTSNITTTDWQHLVLTWENGDDIQLFVNGNLVGTTFLGPRVPGVIAGASTLLVGRGAKDVLGAEPWSGLIDNLDIWDRVLTPAEISLLYTQCQLNTQPNKEIRVTSTVGEAVRRIKIKTVQINPEIIIKSWEEVAEF
;
A
#
# COMPACT_ATOMS: atom_id res chain seq x y z
N MET A 1 1.14 -96.70 -28.14
CA MET A 1 0.28 -95.55 -27.73
C MET A 1 1.01 -94.49 -26.89
N SER A 2 2.32 -94.64 -26.61
CA SER A 2 3.11 -93.71 -25.74
C SER A 2 3.64 -92.47 -26.48
N ASP A 3 4.09 -92.61 -27.74
CA ASP A 3 4.79 -91.52 -28.45
C ASP A 3 3.91 -90.32 -28.84
N LYS A 4 2.60 -90.52 -29.03
CA LYS A 4 1.66 -89.42 -29.34
C LYS A 4 1.42 -88.48 -28.14
N LYS A 5 1.60 -88.94 -26.89
CA LYS A 5 1.44 -88.09 -25.69
C LYS A 5 2.65 -87.17 -25.49
N ASN A 6 3.85 -87.63 -25.80
CA ASN A 6 5.08 -86.85 -25.66
C ASN A 6 5.16 -85.70 -26.68
N GLY A 7 4.72 -85.93 -27.92
CA GLY A 7 4.64 -84.88 -28.95
C GLY A 7 3.62 -83.78 -28.61
N TYR A 8 2.47 -84.15 -28.02
CA TYR A 8 1.46 -83.18 -27.57
C TYR A 8 1.98 -82.32 -26.41
N ILE A 9 2.65 -82.93 -25.43
CA ILE A 9 3.27 -82.20 -24.30
C ILE A 9 4.33 -81.23 -24.81
N ALA A 10 5.21 -81.66 -25.74
CA ALA A 10 6.23 -80.78 -26.31
C ALA A 10 5.59 -79.58 -27.04
N LEU A 11 4.54 -79.80 -27.85
CA LEU A 11 3.83 -78.73 -28.56
C LEU A 11 3.18 -77.73 -27.60
N VAL A 12 2.46 -78.23 -26.59
CA VAL A 12 1.80 -77.37 -25.59
C VAL A 12 2.84 -76.57 -24.78
N THR A 13 3.98 -77.18 -24.44
CA THR A 13 5.06 -76.49 -23.71
C THR A 13 5.68 -75.38 -24.56
N VAL A 14 5.92 -75.62 -25.85
CA VAL A 14 6.42 -74.60 -26.78
C VAL A 14 5.42 -73.46 -26.96
N ILE A 15 4.12 -73.77 -27.07
CA ILE A 15 3.06 -72.76 -27.15
C ILE A 15 3.02 -71.90 -25.88
N LEU A 16 3.06 -72.52 -24.70
CA LEU A 16 3.05 -71.81 -23.42
C LEU A 16 4.29 -70.92 -23.26
N ILE A 17 5.48 -71.42 -23.59
CA ILE A 17 6.72 -70.63 -23.55
C ILE A 17 6.63 -69.45 -24.53
N SER A 18 6.06 -69.67 -25.73
CA SER A 18 5.90 -68.62 -26.74
C SER A 18 4.93 -67.53 -26.29
N ILE A 19 3.82 -67.91 -25.64
CA ILE A 19 2.85 -66.96 -25.07
C ILE A 19 3.49 -66.15 -23.95
N VAL A 20 4.20 -66.80 -23.01
CA VAL A 20 4.87 -66.14 -21.89
C VAL A 20 5.99 -65.21 -22.37
N ALA A 21 6.78 -65.63 -23.36
CA ALA A 21 7.81 -64.78 -23.95
C ALA A 21 7.20 -63.57 -24.69
N GLY A 22 6.09 -63.78 -25.41
CA GLY A 22 5.35 -62.73 -26.10
C GLY A 22 4.77 -61.68 -25.13
N THR A 23 4.14 -62.12 -24.03
CA THR A 23 3.58 -61.21 -23.03
C THR A 23 4.65 -60.42 -22.29
N LEU A 24 5.80 -61.05 -21.98
CA LEU A 24 6.95 -60.36 -21.38
C LEU A 24 7.50 -59.28 -22.31
N LEU A 25 7.70 -59.58 -23.59
CA LEU A 25 8.17 -58.60 -24.59
C LEU A 25 7.22 -57.40 -24.71
N VAL A 26 5.92 -57.65 -24.83
CA VAL A 26 4.91 -56.58 -24.90
C VAL A 26 4.93 -55.73 -23.63
N SER A 27 5.04 -56.36 -22.46
CA SER A 27 5.11 -55.65 -21.17
C SER A 27 6.34 -54.76 -21.06
N ILE A 28 7.50 -55.22 -21.54
CA ILE A 28 8.74 -54.44 -21.56
C ILE A 28 8.61 -53.22 -22.48
N ILE A 29 7.99 -53.39 -23.66
CA ILE A 29 7.75 -52.28 -24.60
C ILE A 29 6.79 -51.25 -24.01
N LEU A 30 5.72 -51.69 -23.35
CA LEU A 30 4.75 -50.80 -22.68
C LEU A 30 5.39 -50.04 -21.51
N LEU A 31 6.22 -50.71 -20.70
CA LEU A 31 6.95 -50.07 -19.61
C LEU A 31 7.98 -49.07 -20.16
N GLY A 32 8.72 -49.43 -21.21
CA GLY A 32 9.67 -48.54 -21.87
C GLY A 32 9.03 -47.27 -22.42
N THR A 33 7.90 -47.40 -23.12
CA THR A 33 7.14 -46.23 -23.63
C THR A 33 6.58 -45.36 -22.49
N SER A 34 6.06 -45.97 -21.42
CA SER A 34 5.60 -45.20 -20.25
C SER A 34 6.75 -44.44 -19.57
N SER A 35 7.93 -45.06 -19.46
CA SER A 35 9.11 -44.46 -18.83
C SER A 35 9.67 -43.30 -19.67
N VAL A 36 9.66 -43.42 -21.00
CA VAL A 36 10.06 -42.33 -21.90
C VAL A 36 9.09 -41.15 -21.77
N ASN A 37 7.77 -41.41 -21.84
CA ASN A 37 6.76 -40.37 -21.67
C ASN A 37 6.88 -39.64 -20.32
N THR A 38 7.14 -40.37 -19.22
CA THR A 38 7.36 -39.73 -17.92
C THR A 38 8.64 -38.89 -17.87
N THR A 39 9.69 -39.31 -18.58
CA THR A 39 10.95 -38.56 -18.62
C THR A 39 10.77 -37.29 -19.44
N ASP A 40 10.10 -37.37 -20.58
CA ASP A 40 9.79 -36.22 -21.45
C ASP A 40 8.93 -35.19 -20.70
N LEU A 41 7.88 -35.62 -19.99
CA LEU A 41 7.05 -34.72 -19.17
C LEU A 41 7.85 -34.02 -18.06
N VAL A 42 8.78 -34.73 -17.41
CA VAL A 42 9.64 -34.14 -16.38
C VAL A 42 10.62 -33.13 -17.00
N VAL A 43 11.22 -33.46 -18.15
CA VAL A 43 12.09 -32.53 -18.89
C VAL A 43 11.32 -31.28 -19.32
N GLU A 44 10.12 -31.44 -19.90
CA GLU A 44 9.24 -30.32 -20.26
C GLU A 44 8.87 -29.47 -19.04
N SER A 45 8.56 -30.08 -17.89
CA SER A 45 8.20 -29.34 -16.68
C SER A 45 9.35 -28.49 -16.11
N THR A 46 10.59 -28.97 -16.25
CA THR A 46 11.79 -28.27 -15.79
C THR A 46 12.22 -27.18 -16.75
N SER A 47 12.15 -27.45 -18.07
CA SER A 47 12.33 -26.43 -19.12
C SER A 47 11.30 -25.31 -18.97
N ALA A 48 10.02 -25.68 -18.78
CA ALA A 48 8.93 -24.74 -18.55
C ALA A 48 9.18 -23.83 -17.36
N ARG A 49 9.72 -24.35 -16.25
CA ARG A 49 10.07 -23.53 -15.08
C ARG A 49 11.19 -22.53 -15.39
N ALA A 50 12.25 -22.98 -16.06
CA ALA A 50 13.38 -22.10 -16.41
C ALA A 50 12.95 -20.99 -17.38
N ILE A 51 12.12 -21.32 -18.38
CA ILE A 51 11.55 -20.34 -19.30
C ILE A 51 10.60 -19.38 -18.58
N HIS A 52 9.83 -19.88 -17.62
CA HIS A 52 8.92 -19.06 -16.83
C HIS A 52 9.67 -18.02 -15.99
N ASP A 53 10.71 -18.44 -15.26
CA ASP A 53 11.55 -17.53 -14.46
C ASP A 53 12.26 -16.49 -15.36
N ALA A 54 12.75 -16.92 -16.53
CA ALA A 54 13.36 -16.02 -17.51
C ALA A 54 12.35 -15.01 -18.10
N CYS A 55 11.11 -15.44 -18.34
CA CYS A 55 10.04 -14.59 -18.83
C CYS A 55 9.65 -13.51 -17.80
N ALA A 56 9.53 -13.90 -16.53
CA ALA A 56 9.27 -12.96 -15.43
C ALA A 56 10.40 -11.93 -15.28
N ASN A 57 11.66 -12.39 -15.30
CA ASN A 57 12.81 -11.49 -15.24
C ASN A 57 12.86 -10.52 -16.43
N ARG A 58 12.47 -10.96 -17.63
CA ARG A 58 12.40 -10.10 -18.82
C ARG A 58 11.34 -9.02 -18.69
N ALA A 59 10.19 -9.31 -18.07
CA ALA A 59 9.18 -8.31 -17.80
C ALA A 59 9.66 -7.27 -16.77
N LEU A 60 10.36 -7.73 -15.71
CA LEU A 60 10.98 -6.83 -14.73
C LEU A 60 12.08 -5.96 -15.35
N ASP A 61 12.91 -6.52 -16.24
CA ASP A 61 13.92 -5.76 -16.97
C ASP A 61 13.29 -4.76 -17.96
N ALA A 62 12.14 -5.08 -18.56
CA ALA A 62 11.42 -4.14 -19.43
C ALA A 62 10.98 -2.90 -18.63
N ILE A 63 10.39 -3.11 -17.45
CA ILE A 63 9.95 -2.02 -16.56
C ILE A 63 11.14 -1.25 -15.99
N ARG A 64 12.27 -1.93 -15.71
CA ARG A 64 13.50 -1.27 -15.28
C ARG A 64 14.03 -0.29 -16.33
N ASN A 65 13.94 -0.64 -17.62
CA ASN A 65 14.45 0.18 -18.71
C ASN A 65 13.48 1.28 -19.15
N ASP A 66 12.17 0.99 -19.10
CA ASP A 66 11.11 1.94 -19.39
C ASP A 66 10.00 1.80 -18.34
N PRO A 67 10.05 2.59 -17.26
CA PRO A 67 9.02 2.57 -16.22
C PRO A 67 7.61 2.93 -16.71
N SER A 68 7.49 3.64 -17.83
CA SER A 68 6.20 4.04 -18.40
C SER A 68 5.54 2.94 -19.25
N ILE A 69 6.22 1.81 -19.45
CA ILE A 69 5.73 0.72 -20.30
C ILE A 69 4.41 0.14 -19.77
N THR A 70 3.46 -0.04 -20.67
CA THR A 70 2.18 -0.73 -20.45
C THR A 70 1.82 -1.56 -21.68
N GLY A 71 0.90 -2.51 -21.52
CA GLY A 71 0.38 -3.35 -22.59
C GLY A 71 0.99 -4.76 -22.63
N THR A 72 0.73 -5.46 -23.73
CA THR A 72 1.09 -6.88 -23.90
C THR A 72 2.33 -7.02 -24.77
N THR A 73 3.28 -7.85 -24.33
CA THR A 73 4.44 -8.24 -25.13
C THR A 73 4.48 -9.75 -25.29
N ASN A 74 4.65 -10.19 -26.53
CA ASN A 74 4.80 -11.59 -26.90
C ASN A 74 6.22 -11.83 -27.45
N SER A 75 6.89 -12.86 -26.94
CA SER A 75 8.22 -13.24 -27.40
C SER A 75 8.42 -14.75 -27.38
N SER A 76 9.28 -15.25 -28.26
CA SER A 76 9.78 -16.62 -28.19
C SER A 76 11.00 -16.67 -27.28
N LEU A 77 11.03 -17.58 -26.32
CA LEU A 77 12.17 -17.85 -25.45
C LEU A 77 12.59 -19.31 -25.63
N ALA A 78 13.70 -19.54 -26.34
CA ALA A 78 14.21 -20.87 -26.66
C ALA A 78 13.13 -21.78 -27.31
N ASP A 79 12.76 -22.86 -26.65
CA ASP A 79 11.74 -23.86 -27.04
C ASP A 79 10.30 -23.50 -26.61
N GLY A 80 10.11 -22.34 -25.97
CA GLY A 80 8.80 -21.90 -25.48
C GLY A 80 8.38 -20.49 -25.93
N THR A 81 7.18 -20.13 -25.50
CA THR A 81 6.63 -18.77 -25.63
C THR A 81 6.59 -18.08 -24.27
N CYS A 82 6.74 -16.77 -24.32
CA CYS A 82 6.71 -15.86 -23.19
C CYS A 82 5.80 -14.69 -23.56
N GLU A 83 4.66 -14.60 -22.89
CA GLU A 83 3.73 -13.48 -22.95
C GLU A 83 3.73 -12.79 -21.59
N TYR A 84 3.86 -11.47 -21.57
CA TYR A 84 3.61 -10.70 -20.37
C TYR A 84 2.76 -9.48 -20.66
N VAL A 85 1.84 -9.19 -19.75
CA VAL A 85 0.99 -8.00 -19.77
C VAL A 85 1.38 -7.12 -18.59
N ILE A 86 1.65 -5.85 -18.86
CA ILE A 86 2.00 -4.84 -17.85
C ILE A 86 0.87 -3.82 -17.79
N THR A 87 0.31 -3.64 -16.61
CA THR A 87 -0.75 -2.65 -16.35
C THR A 87 -0.37 -1.77 -15.19
N ASP A 88 -0.68 -0.48 -15.32
CA ASP A 88 -0.60 0.46 -14.21
C ASP A 88 -1.65 0.07 -13.17
N ILE A 89 -1.21 -0.03 -11.92
CA ILE A 89 -2.10 -0.15 -10.78
C ILE A 89 -2.01 1.16 -10.00
N PRO A 90 -3.14 1.82 -9.73
CA PRO A 90 -3.18 3.04 -8.92
C PRO A 90 -2.97 2.75 -7.42
N GLU A 91 -2.28 1.66 -7.07
CA GLU A 91 -2.04 1.34 -5.66
C GLU A 91 -1.18 2.44 -5.04
N GLU A 92 -1.76 3.10 -4.03
CA GLU A 92 -1.05 4.02 -3.17
C GLU A 92 0.08 3.28 -2.46
N VAL A 93 1.26 3.89 -2.46
CA VAL A 93 2.42 3.37 -1.75
C VAL A 93 2.03 3.29 -0.27
N GLY A 94 1.97 2.09 0.31
CA GLY A 94 1.63 1.90 1.73
C GLY A 94 0.42 1.02 2.03
N ASP A 95 -0.39 0.60 1.04
CA ASP A 95 -1.54 -0.27 1.30
C ASP A 95 -1.24 -1.78 1.12
N ASN A 96 -0.41 -2.36 1.99
CA ASN A 96 -0.16 -3.81 2.00
C ASN A 96 -1.18 -4.61 2.84
N GLY A 97 -2.13 -3.93 3.50
CA GLY A 97 -3.03 -4.54 4.50
C GLY A 97 -4.52 -4.20 4.34
N GLY A 98 -4.90 -3.41 3.34
CA GLY A 98 -6.23 -2.80 3.25
C GLY A 98 -6.42 -1.67 4.26
N GLY A 99 -7.67 -1.25 4.43
CA GLY A 99 -8.05 -0.28 5.46
C GLY A 99 -7.86 1.17 5.06
N ASN A 100 -7.67 1.48 3.77
CA ASN A 100 -7.64 2.86 3.31
C ASN A 100 -9.03 3.51 3.47
N VAL A 101 -9.07 4.59 4.23
CA VAL A 101 -10.27 5.33 4.64
C VAL A 101 -10.45 6.56 3.76
N LEU A 102 -9.38 7.29 3.47
CA LEU A 102 -9.39 8.55 2.75
C LEU A 102 -8.04 8.75 2.07
N SER A 103 -8.03 9.29 0.86
CA SER A 103 -6.81 9.71 0.18
C SER A 103 -7.00 10.99 -0.63
N LEU A 104 -6.39 12.09 -0.19
CA LEU A 104 -6.35 13.37 -0.90
C LEU A 104 -4.95 13.61 -1.45
N LYS A 105 -4.84 13.62 -2.78
CA LYS A 105 -3.56 13.83 -3.48
C LYS A 105 -3.19 15.30 -3.62
N PHE A 106 -4.18 16.19 -3.64
CA PHE A 106 -4.00 17.63 -3.90
C PHE A 106 -3.46 17.95 -5.30
N ASP A 107 -3.70 17.04 -6.26
CA ASP A 107 -3.39 17.20 -7.68
C ASP A 107 -4.54 17.82 -8.50
N ASP A 108 -5.38 18.59 -7.82
CA ASP A 108 -6.55 19.22 -8.39
C ASP A 108 -6.16 20.45 -9.24
N PRO A 109 -6.86 20.73 -10.35
CA PRO A 109 -6.52 21.84 -11.24
C PRO A 109 -6.65 23.21 -10.54
N PRO A 110 -6.04 24.28 -11.09
CA PRO A 110 -6.17 25.63 -10.55
C PRO A 110 -7.64 26.05 -10.35
N ALA A 111 -7.91 26.72 -9.22
CA ALA A 111 -9.23 27.19 -8.82
C ALA A 111 -10.28 26.09 -8.53
N SER A 112 -9.83 24.87 -8.23
CA SER A 112 -10.71 23.82 -7.69
C SER A 112 -11.36 24.25 -6.38
N THR A 113 -12.66 23.96 -6.26
CA THR A 113 -13.44 24.16 -5.02
C THR A 113 -13.75 22.87 -4.29
N THR A 114 -13.47 21.74 -4.95
CA THR A 114 -13.70 20.38 -4.49
C THR A 114 -12.40 19.60 -4.70
N PHE A 115 -11.94 18.89 -3.68
CA PHE A 115 -10.73 18.08 -3.68
C PHE A 115 -11.14 16.61 -3.57
N LEU A 116 -10.75 15.83 -4.58
CA LEU A 116 -11.28 14.49 -4.76
C LEU A 116 -10.56 13.46 -3.89
N ASP A 117 -11.38 12.64 -3.24
CA ASP A 117 -10.93 11.42 -2.55
C ASP A 117 -10.63 10.32 -3.54
N SER A 118 -9.36 9.93 -3.59
CA SER A 118 -8.80 8.91 -4.48
C SER A 118 -8.83 7.51 -3.88
N SER A 119 -9.29 7.34 -2.63
CA SER A 119 -9.41 6.02 -1.98
C SER A 119 -10.49 5.13 -2.60
N GLY A 120 -11.43 5.74 -3.33
CA GLY A 120 -12.64 5.06 -3.83
C GLY A 120 -13.82 5.07 -2.84
N ASN A 121 -13.67 5.73 -1.67
CA ASN A 121 -14.75 5.86 -0.68
C ASN A 121 -15.65 7.08 -0.91
N ASN A 122 -15.31 7.95 -1.86
CA ASN A 122 -16.12 9.12 -2.26
C ASN A 122 -16.30 10.15 -1.12
N ARG A 123 -15.26 10.36 -0.32
CA ARG A 123 -15.21 11.30 0.82
C ARG A 123 -14.55 12.61 0.43
N HIS A 124 -15.20 13.35 -0.46
CA HIS A 124 -14.62 14.55 -1.06
C HIS A 124 -14.60 15.72 -0.09
N PHE A 125 -13.64 16.61 -0.30
CA PHE A 125 -13.46 17.79 0.52
C PHE A 125 -13.91 19.03 -0.25
N GLU A 126 -14.63 19.91 0.41
CA GLU A 126 -15.14 21.15 -0.19
C GLU A 126 -14.52 22.35 0.51
N CYS A 127 -14.38 23.46 -0.23
CA CYS A 127 -14.01 24.73 0.37
C CYS A 127 -15.11 25.29 1.28
N SER A 128 -14.70 26.07 2.28
CA SER A 128 -15.65 26.83 3.10
C SER A 128 -16.06 28.14 2.45
N GLY A 129 -17.19 28.12 1.76
CA GLY A 129 -17.74 29.30 1.11
C GLY A 129 -16.85 29.79 -0.04
N SER A 130 -16.30 31.00 0.07
CA SER A 130 -15.42 31.58 -0.96
C SER A 130 -13.93 31.51 -0.61
N ALA A 131 -13.57 30.93 0.54
CA ALA A 131 -12.19 30.73 0.95
C ALA A 131 -11.76 29.33 0.54
N CYS A 132 -10.73 29.24 -0.30
CA CYS A 132 -10.23 28.00 -0.88
C CYS A 132 -8.71 28.07 -0.92
N PRO A 133 -8.01 27.00 -0.51
CA PRO A 133 -6.59 26.93 -0.77
C PRO A 133 -6.32 26.99 -2.28
N THR A 134 -5.17 27.56 -2.65
CA THR A 134 -4.73 27.57 -4.04
C THR A 134 -4.19 26.18 -4.41
N ALA A 135 -4.91 25.47 -5.27
CA ALA A 135 -4.49 24.19 -5.86
C ALA A 135 -3.43 24.37 -6.97
N ASP A 136 -2.85 23.26 -7.44
CA ASP A 136 -1.83 23.20 -8.52
C ASP A 136 -0.60 24.07 -8.22
N VAL A 137 -0.19 24.14 -6.94
CA VAL A 137 1.14 24.65 -6.58
C VAL A 137 2.12 23.49 -6.53
N ILE A 138 3.42 23.75 -6.75
CA ILE A 138 4.44 22.69 -6.74
C ILE A 138 4.46 22.00 -5.38
N GLY A 139 4.09 20.72 -5.37
CA GLY A 139 4.01 19.86 -4.19
C GLY A 139 5.32 19.16 -3.86
N GLN A 140 5.25 18.28 -2.89
CA GLN A 140 6.31 17.30 -2.62
C GLN A 140 6.21 16.11 -3.59
N CYS A 141 4.99 15.68 -3.86
CA CYS A 141 4.58 14.74 -4.89
C CYS A 141 3.73 15.54 -5.88
N ASP A 142 4.21 15.76 -7.11
CA ASP A 142 3.45 16.48 -8.14
C ASP A 142 2.95 17.88 -7.68
N SER A 143 1.68 17.98 -7.27
CA SER A 143 1.03 19.24 -6.84
C SER A 143 0.59 19.22 -5.37
N ALA A 144 0.36 20.40 -4.82
CA ALA A 144 -0.11 20.59 -3.45
C ALA A 144 -1.19 21.67 -3.39
N ALA A 145 -1.82 21.79 -2.21
CA ALA A 145 -2.71 22.90 -1.86
C ALA A 145 -1.98 23.91 -0.97
N SER A 146 -2.05 25.20 -1.34
CA SER A 146 -1.49 26.32 -0.59
C SER A 146 -2.56 27.04 0.22
N PHE A 147 -2.34 27.14 1.54
CA PHE A 147 -3.22 27.81 2.50
C PHE A 147 -2.59 29.15 2.90
N ASP A 148 -3.35 30.23 2.76
CA ASP A 148 -2.83 31.60 2.82
C ASP A 148 -2.67 32.20 4.24
N GLY A 149 -3.13 31.50 5.28
CA GLY A 149 -3.10 32.00 6.65
C GLY A 149 -4.18 33.03 6.99
N ILE A 150 -5.21 33.18 6.17
CA ILE A 150 -6.31 34.13 6.38
C ILE A 150 -7.61 33.41 6.70
N ASN A 151 -8.06 32.50 5.83
CA ASN A 151 -9.33 31.79 6.03
C ASN A 151 -9.47 30.48 5.23
N ASP A 152 -8.42 30.04 4.53
CA ASP A 152 -8.46 28.83 3.74
C ASP A 152 -8.52 27.58 4.62
N PHE A 153 -9.49 26.71 4.35
CA PHE A 153 -9.52 25.34 4.83
C PHE A 153 -10.43 24.52 3.91
N LEU A 154 -10.22 23.21 3.94
CA LEU A 154 -11.07 22.23 3.30
C LEU A 154 -11.85 21.47 4.37
N GLU A 155 -13.08 21.10 4.03
CA GLU A 155 -14.01 20.45 4.94
C GLU A 155 -14.63 19.22 4.27
N ASP A 156 -14.53 18.09 4.94
CA ASP A 156 -15.47 17.01 4.82
C ASP A 156 -16.48 17.12 5.98
N ALA A 157 -17.72 17.49 5.63
CA ALA A 157 -18.75 17.82 6.60
C ALA A 157 -19.37 16.58 7.27
N ASP A 158 -19.18 15.38 6.72
CA ASP A 158 -19.68 14.11 7.28
C ASP A 158 -18.54 13.21 7.81
N GLY A 159 -17.37 13.80 8.08
CA GLY A 159 -16.18 13.10 8.59
C GLY A 159 -16.44 12.18 9.79
N GLU A 160 -17.44 12.48 10.63
CA GLU A 160 -17.83 11.65 11.75
C GLU A 160 -18.32 10.25 11.38
N ASP A 161 -18.87 10.06 10.18
CA ASP A 161 -19.51 8.81 9.75
C ASP A 161 -18.51 7.66 9.61
N TYR A 162 -17.23 7.99 9.40
CA TYR A 162 -16.16 7.01 9.28
C TYR A 162 -15.08 7.14 10.35
N ILE A 163 -14.93 8.29 11.00
CA ILE A 163 -13.92 8.50 12.06
C ILE A 163 -14.40 7.95 13.41
N ASN A 164 -15.65 8.22 13.79
CA ASN A 164 -16.17 7.76 15.07
C ASN A 164 -16.34 6.24 15.06
N GLY A 165 -15.89 5.58 16.13
CA GLY A 165 -15.96 4.12 16.28
C GLY A 165 -14.72 3.36 15.83
N MET A 166 -13.75 4.02 15.17
CA MET A 166 -12.47 3.40 14.85
C MET A 166 -11.75 2.92 16.13
N THR A 167 -11.15 1.73 16.07
CA THR A 167 -10.31 1.17 17.15
C THR A 167 -8.83 1.37 16.91
N ALA A 168 -8.43 1.81 15.72
CA ALA A 168 -7.07 2.15 15.35
C ALA A 168 -7.10 3.13 14.17
N PHE A 169 -6.03 3.89 13.99
CA PHE A 169 -5.83 4.67 12.78
C PHE A 169 -4.35 4.90 12.47
N SER A 170 -4.11 5.29 11.22
CA SER A 170 -2.91 6.03 10.81
C SER A 170 -3.32 7.21 9.94
N ILE A 171 -2.71 8.38 10.15
CA ILE A 171 -2.77 9.52 9.21
C ILE A 171 -1.38 9.74 8.65
N SER A 172 -1.24 9.85 7.34
CA SER A 172 -0.04 10.32 6.65
C SER A 172 -0.32 11.65 5.98
N THR A 173 0.56 12.63 6.09
CA THR A 173 0.50 13.85 5.27
C THR A 173 1.87 14.49 5.11
N TRP A 174 2.09 15.14 3.97
CA TRP A 174 3.18 16.08 3.79
C TRP A 174 2.71 17.49 4.10
N ILE A 175 3.48 18.20 4.92
CA ILE A 175 3.25 19.61 5.19
C ILE A 175 4.52 20.42 4.93
N LYS A 176 4.35 21.68 4.56
CA LYS A 176 5.40 22.69 4.55
C LYS A 176 4.85 23.98 5.15
N SER A 177 5.06 24.16 6.45
CA SER A 177 4.60 25.35 7.17
C SER A 177 5.41 26.58 6.74
N ASP A 178 4.77 27.74 6.58
CA ASP A 178 5.52 28.98 6.27
C ASP A 178 6.30 29.50 7.48
N THR A 179 5.83 29.14 8.68
CA THR A 179 6.37 29.62 9.95
C THR A 179 6.45 28.50 10.97
N ILE A 180 7.43 28.61 11.86
CA ILE A 180 7.60 27.76 13.05
C ILE A 180 7.37 28.59 14.31
N ASN A 181 7.45 27.95 15.47
CA ASN A 181 7.20 28.62 16.75
C ASN A 181 5.81 29.30 16.81
N THR A 182 4.79 28.59 16.32
CA THR A 182 3.39 29.01 16.26
C THR A 182 2.50 28.08 17.08
N ASP A 183 1.29 28.52 17.42
CA ASP A 183 0.25 27.71 18.05
C ASP A 183 -0.86 27.42 17.02
N ARG A 184 -0.51 26.71 15.93
CA ARG A 184 -1.35 26.62 14.72
C ARG A 184 -1.43 25.19 14.19
N GLY A 185 -2.66 24.72 13.96
CA GLY A 185 -2.93 23.37 13.47
C GLY A 185 -3.42 23.34 12.03
N PHE A 186 -3.15 22.22 11.37
CA PHE A 186 -3.43 21.99 9.96
C PHE A 186 -4.42 20.83 9.75
N LEU A 187 -4.82 20.14 10.80
CA LEU A 187 -5.82 19.08 10.76
C LEU A 187 -6.58 18.99 12.09
N ILE A 188 -7.92 18.90 12.02
CA ILE A 188 -8.79 18.59 13.17
C ILE A 188 -10.13 18.01 12.70
N THR A 189 -10.79 17.19 13.51
CA THR A 189 -12.10 16.58 13.19
C THR A 189 -13.30 17.17 13.95
N PHE A 190 -13.12 18.38 14.45
CA PHE A 190 -14.11 19.12 15.21
C PHE A 190 -13.93 20.62 14.99
N PRO A 191 -15.00 21.44 15.03
CA PRO A 191 -14.87 22.88 14.98
C PRO A 191 -13.92 23.40 16.07
N PRO A 192 -12.90 24.22 15.72
CA PRO A 192 -11.89 24.67 16.69
C PRO A 192 -12.52 25.30 17.94
N ASN A 193 -12.17 24.75 19.10
CA ASN A 193 -12.62 25.20 20.43
C ASN A 193 -11.45 25.64 21.33
N GLY A 194 -10.21 25.52 20.85
CA GLY A 194 -8.98 25.82 21.58
C GLY A 194 -8.35 24.61 22.27
N ASP A 195 -9.01 23.45 22.29
CA ASP A 195 -8.56 22.23 22.94
C ASP A 195 -7.94 21.25 21.93
N ASP A 196 -6.82 20.63 22.29
CA ASP A 196 -6.12 19.65 21.46
C ASP A 196 -6.81 18.27 21.59
N ASP A 197 -8.07 18.19 21.18
CA ASP A 197 -8.96 17.04 21.37
C ASP A 197 -9.44 16.40 20.05
N VAL A 198 -10.40 15.49 20.18
CA VAL A 198 -11.03 14.65 19.15
C VAL A 198 -10.11 13.84 18.25
N PHE A 199 -9.48 14.47 17.27
CA PHE A 199 -8.52 13.89 16.36
C PHE A 199 -7.89 15.06 15.60
N GLY A 200 -6.63 15.38 15.89
CA GLY A 200 -6.00 16.55 15.28
C GLY A 200 -4.48 16.62 15.49
N MET A 201 -3.83 17.47 14.70
CA MET A 201 -2.39 17.71 14.73
C MET A 201 -2.05 19.18 14.53
N ARG A 202 -0.98 19.63 15.19
CA ARG A 202 -0.50 21.00 15.05
C ARG A 202 0.96 21.20 15.44
N TYR A 203 1.51 22.31 14.98
CA TYR A 203 2.71 22.87 15.57
C TYR A 203 2.36 23.63 16.86
N ASP A 204 3.26 23.56 17.84
CA ASP A 204 3.19 24.33 19.08
C ASP A 204 4.53 25.01 19.37
N ALA A 205 4.49 26.31 19.66
CA ALA A 205 5.62 27.08 20.17
C ALA A 205 6.15 26.49 21.48
N GLY A 206 5.25 25.97 22.34
CA GLY A 206 5.61 25.40 23.63
C GLY A 206 4.63 24.32 24.11
N GLY A 207 5.13 23.11 24.30
CA GLY A 207 4.41 22.01 24.93
C GLY A 207 3.85 22.41 26.30
N LEU A 208 2.57 22.17 26.51
CA LEU A 208 1.85 22.60 27.72
C LEU A 208 2.21 21.68 28.90
N TYR A 209 2.31 20.39 28.65
CA TYR A 209 2.50 19.37 29.68
C TYR A 209 3.95 18.90 29.79
N GLY A 210 4.63 18.73 28.66
CA GLY A 210 6.01 18.25 28.56
C GLY A 210 7.05 19.37 28.56
N GLY A 211 6.66 20.62 28.30
CA GLY A 211 7.52 21.80 28.41
C GLY A 211 8.59 21.93 27.31
N GLY A 212 8.50 21.15 26.23
CA GLY A 212 9.37 21.31 25.07
C GLY A 212 9.03 22.57 24.27
N THR A 213 9.99 23.13 23.52
CA THR A 213 9.76 24.24 22.58
C THR A 213 9.70 23.74 21.14
N GLU A 214 8.91 24.38 20.27
CA GLU A 214 8.82 24.00 18.85
C GLU A 214 8.52 22.51 18.66
N VAL A 215 7.41 22.08 19.25
CA VAL A 215 6.96 20.69 19.28
C VAL A 215 5.79 20.47 18.32
N ILE A 216 5.53 19.22 17.97
CA ILE A 216 4.27 18.80 17.38
C ILE A 216 3.37 18.28 18.48
N LYS A 217 2.09 18.66 18.42
CA LYS A 217 1.03 18.17 19.29
C LYS A 217 0.01 17.41 18.50
N ALA A 218 -0.48 16.32 19.10
CA ALA A 218 -1.61 15.58 18.60
C ALA A 218 -2.52 15.15 19.74
N GLY A 219 -3.81 15.01 19.43
CA GLY A 219 -4.84 14.60 20.37
C GLY A 219 -5.81 13.61 19.73
N VAL A 220 -6.34 12.71 20.53
CA VAL A 220 -7.46 11.83 20.19
C VAL A 220 -8.45 11.76 21.35
N THR A 221 -9.75 11.86 21.07
CA THR A 221 -10.81 11.61 22.05
C THR A 221 -11.31 10.19 21.94
N ILE A 222 -11.33 9.51 23.07
CA ILE A 222 -11.62 8.09 23.19
C ILE A 222 -12.85 7.93 24.07
N PHE A 223 -13.88 7.24 23.56
CA PHE A 223 -15.00 6.79 24.38
C PHE A 223 -14.67 5.42 24.97
N ASN A 224 -14.55 5.37 26.31
CA ASN A 224 -14.17 4.17 27.05
C ASN A 224 -15.36 3.31 27.51
N GLY A 225 -16.57 3.57 27.03
CA GLY A 225 -17.82 2.94 27.48
C GLY A 225 -18.55 3.69 28.61
N VAL A 226 -17.93 4.73 29.19
CA VAL A 226 -18.51 5.55 30.26
C VAL A 226 -18.47 7.04 29.93
N SER A 227 -17.33 7.55 29.46
CA SER A 227 -17.12 8.95 29.14
C SER A 227 -16.09 9.12 28.03
N ASN A 228 -16.07 10.31 27.43
CA ASN A 228 -15.02 10.73 26.52
C ASN A 228 -13.78 11.15 27.32
N ILE A 229 -12.61 10.64 26.94
CA ILE A 229 -11.31 10.97 27.52
C ILE A 229 -10.40 11.43 26.40
N VAL A 230 -9.69 12.54 26.59
CA VAL A 230 -8.70 13.03 25.63
C VAL A 230 -7.34 12.44 25.97
N GLN A 231 -6.73 11.73 25.02
CA GLN A 231 -5.33 11.34 25.05
C GLN A 231 -4.55 12.29 24.15
N GLN A 232 -3.41 12.79 24.63
CA GLN A 232 -2.58 13.76 23.92
C GLN A 232 -1.13 13.33 23.91
N MET A 233 -0.35 13.88 23.00
CA MET A 233 1.08 13.71 22.96
C MET A 233 1.80 15.00 22.56
N GLU A 234 3.03 15.16 23.06
CA GLU A 234 3.93 16.26 22.70
C GLU A 234 5.28 15.67 22.34
N THR A 235 5.82 16.06 21.18
CA THR A 235 7.16 15.61 20.75
C THR A 235 8.27 16.25 21.58
N THR A 236 9.50 15.75 21.43
CA THR A 236 10.71 16.51 21.81
C THR A 236 10.80 17.85 21.08
N SER A 237 11.65 18.75 21.59
CA SER A 237 11.81 20.10 21.06
C SER A 237 12.51 20.17 19.70
N ASN A 238 12.30 21.28 18.99
CA ASN A 238 12.91 21.61 17.70
C ASN A 238 12.57 20.60 16.59
N ILE A 239 11.34 20.10 16.58
CA ILE A 239 10.86 19.17 15.56
C ILE A 239 10.22 19.90 14.38
N THR A 240 9.65 21.09 14.61
CA THR A 240 8.98 21.87 13.57
C THR A 240 9.98 22.49 12.58
N THR A 241 9.62 22.58 11.30
CA THR A 241 10.46 23.19 10.24
C THR A 241 9.61 23.93 9.22
N THR A 242 10.25 24.76 8.39
CA THR A 242 9.65 25.38 7.19
C THR A 242 9.94 24.62 5.89
N ASP A 243 10.73 23.54 5.98
CA ASP A 243 10.92 22.61 4.88
C ASP A 243 9.78 21.58 4.82
N TRP A 244 9.67 20.84 3.72
CA TRP A 244 8.74 19.72 3.64
C TRP A 244 9.00 18.71 4.75
N GLN A 245 7.94 18.35 5.46
CA GLN A 245 7.96 17.40 6.55
C GLN A 245 6.84 16.38 6.35
N HIS A 246 7.20 15.11 6.32
CA HIS A 246 6.25 14.01 6.27
C HIS A 246 5.88 13.60 7.69
N LEU A 247 4.59 13.63 8.00
CA LEU A 247 4.05 13.31 9.30
C LEU A 247 3.21 12.04 9.18
N VAL A 248 3.48 11.06 10.04
CA VAL A 248 2.59 9.91 10.23
C VAL A 248 2.20 9.75 11.68
N LEU A 249 0.93 9.97 11.99
CA LEU A 249 0.37 9.77 13.33
C LEU A 249 -0.33 8.42 13.37
N THR A 250 -0.04 7.59 14.37
CA THR A 250 -0.70 6.31 14.57
C THR A 250 -1.24 6.17 15.98
N TRP A 251 -2.33 5.42 16.11
CA TRP A 251 -2.93 5.07 17.40
C TRP A 251 -3.69 3.75 17.28
N GLU A 252 -3.72 2.99 18.37
CA GLU A 252 -4.53 1.80 18.52
C GLU A 252 -5.15 1.76 19.92
N ASN A 253 -6.33 1.17 20.01
CA ASN A 253 -7.10 0.99 21.22
C ASN A 253 -6.24 0.49 22.39
N GLY A 254 -6.07 1.36 23.40
CA GLY A 254 -5.34 1.04 24.62
C GLY A 254 -3.83 1.27 24.56
N ASP A 255 -3.30 1.83 23.47
CA ASP A 255 -1.89 2.16 23.30
C ASP A 255 -1.62 3.68 23.26
N ASP A 256 -0.34 4.03 23.15
CA ASP A 256 0.11 5.41 23.05
C ASP A 256 -0.05 5.92 21.61
N ILE A 257 -0.35 7.22 21.46
CA ILE A 257 -0.22 7.90 20.17
C ILE A 257 1.27 7.90 19.78
N GLN A 258 1.57 7.47 18.57
CA GLN A 258 2.92 7.53 18.00
C GLN A 258 2.95 8.52 16.84
N LEU A 259 4.05 9.27 16.73
CA LEU A 259 4.29 10.17 15.61
C LEU A 259 5.61 9.80 14.95
N PHE A 260 5.59 9.71 13.63
CA PHE A 260 6.76 9.56 12.79
C PHE A 260 6.95 10.84 11.99
N VAL A 261 8.18 11.32 11.95
CA VAL A 261 8.57 12.49 11.16
C VAL A 261 9.64 12.03 10.17
N ASN A 262 9.39 12.26 8.89
CA ASN A 262 10.30 11.88 7.81
C ASN A 262 10.72 10.40 7.89
N GLY A 263 9.72 9.53 8.09
CA GLY A 263 9.90 8.08 8.20
C GLY A 263 10.41 7.55 9.54
N ASN A 264 10.76 8.41 10.51
CA ASN A 264 11.38 8.01 11.78
C ASN A 264 10.47 8.31 12.97
N LEU A 265 10.34 7.35 13.90
CA LEU A 265 9.61 7.56 15.16
C LEU A 265 10.27 8.68 15.97
N VAL A 266 9.50 9.71 16.36
CA VAL A 266 10.03 10.81 17.16
C VAL A 266 9.88 10.55 18.66
N GLY A 267 10.82 11.10 19.44
CA GLY A 267 10.71 11.10 20.89
C GLY A 267 9.60 12.03 21.37
N THR A 268 9.14 11.79 22.60
CA THR A 268 8.09 12.59 23.24
C THR A 268 8.56 13.18 24.55
N THR A 269 8.10 14.41 24.85
CA THR A 269 8.21 14.99 26.21
C THR A 269 6.97 14.72 27.04
N PHE A 270 5.84 14.42 26.40
CA PHE A 270 4.60 14.07 27.07
C PHE A 270 3.82 13.01 26.29
N LEU A 271 3.27 12.05 27.04
CA LEU A 271 2.27 11.09 26.58
C LEU A 271 1.16 11.07 27.63
N GLY A 272 -0.07 11.32 27.19
CA GLY A 272 -1.26 11.14 28.00
C GLY A 272 -1.45 9.67 28.39
N PRO A 273 -2.24 9.39 29.45
CA PRO A 273 -2.49 8.02 29.88
C PRO A 273 -3.14 7.21 28.75
N ARG A 274 -2.75 5.94 28.63
CA ARG A 274 -3.39 4.99 27.70
C ARG A 274 -4.84 4.76 28.10
N VAL A 275 -5.74 4.87 27.14
CA VAL A 275 -7.18 4.68 27.36
C VAL A 275 -7.70 3.65 26.36
N PRO A 276 -8.26 2.52 26.82
CA PRO A 276 -8.97 1.62 25.93
C PRO A 276 -10.33 2.22 25.54
N GLY A 277 -10.72 2.05 24.29
CA GLY A 277 -11.98 2.52 23.74
C GLY A 277 -11.95 2.64 22.22
N VAL A 278 -12.87 3.44 21.71
CA VAL A 278 -12.98 3.80 20.29
C VAL A 278 -12.88 5.32 20.13
N ILE A 279 -12.46 5.79 18.97
CA ILE A 279 -12.48 7.23 18.65
C ILE A 279 -13.92 7.74 18.75
N ALA A 280 -14.09 8.93 19.34
CA ALA A 280 -15.39 9.57 19.49
C ALA A 280 -15.29 11.10 19.46
N GLY A 281 -16.40 11.76 19.18
CA GLY A 281 -16.53 13.21 19.26
C GLY A 281 -16.25 13.95 17.97
N ALA A 282 -15.87 13.26 16.89
CA ALA A 282 -15.76 13.88 15.57
C ALA A 282 -17.14 14.34 15.08
N SER A 283 -17.13 15.43 14.32
CA SER A 283 -18.32 16.01 13.67
C SER A 283 -18.04 16.57 12.27
N THR A 284 -16.80 16.45 11.80
CA THR A 284 -16.28 16.92 10.50
C THR A 284 -14.84 16.41 10.36
N LEU A 285 -14.20 16.60 9.23
CA LEU A 285 -12.75 16.58 9.07
C LEU A 285 -12.30 17.85 8.34
N LEU A 286 -11.48 18.66 9.00
CA LEU A 286 -10.96 19.92 8.51
C LEU A 286 -9.47 19.80 8.20
N VAL A 287 -9.06 20.31 7.03
CA VAL A 287 -7.66 20.35 6.56
C VAL A 287 -7.26 21.79 6.27
N GLY A 288 -6.07 22.18 6.71
CA GLY A 288 -5.61 23.58 6.73
C GLY A 288 -6.07 24.38 7.95
N ARG A 289 -6.79 23.73 8.87
CA ARG A 289 -7.33 24.31 10.11
C ARG A 289 -7.15 23.34 11.26
N GLY A 290 -6.95 23.87 12.47
CA GLY A 290 -6.76 23.04 13.67
C GLY A 290 -7.29 23.67 14.95
N ALA A 291 -7.11 22.96 16.06
CA ALA A 291 -7.70 23.26 17.38
C ALA A 291 -7.62 24.72 17.83
N LYS A 292 -6.53 25.41 17.51
CA LYS A 292 -6.21 26.76 17.97
C LYS A 292 -6.71 27.88 17.04
N ASP A 293 -7.30 27.54 15.90
CA ASP A 293 -7.91 28.50 14.97
C ASP A 293 -9.27 28.99 15.49
N VAL A 294 -9.25 29.61 16.68
CA VAL A 294 -10.40 30.22 17.35
C VAL A 294 -10.44 31.73 17.06
N LEU A 295 -11.55 32.39 17.41
CA LEU A 295 -11.72 33.82 17.16
C LEU A 295 -10.53 34.65 17.71
N GLY A 296 -9.83 35.34 16.80
CA GLY A 296 -8.69 36.20 17.11
C GLY A 296 -7.33 35.49 17.10
N ALA A 297 -7.29 34.18 16.82
CA ALA A 297 -6.07 33.47 16.50
C ALA A 297 -5.64 33.73 15.05
N GLU A 298 -4.38 33.39 14.75
CA GLU A 298 -3.86 33.42 13.39
C GLU A 298 -4.01 32.02 12.77
N PRO A 299 -4.67 31.88 11.61
CA PRO A 299 -4.79 30.60 10.92
C PRO A 299 -3.44 30.02 10.48
N TRP A 300 -3.44 28.72 10.23
CA TRP A 300 -2.28 28.03 9.69
C TRP A 300 -2.02 28.46 8.23
N SER A 301 -0.75 28.56 7.85
CA SER A 301 -0.33 28.91 6.49
C SER A 301 0.81 28.00 6.04
N GLY A 302 0.76 27.59 4.79
CA GLY A 302 1.74 26.66 4.21
C GLY A 302 1.14 25.77 3.13
N LEU A 303 1.86 24.70 2.80
CA LEU A 303 1.44 23.71 1.80
C LEU A 303 1.08 22.38 2.45
N ILE A 304 0.03 21.73 1.96
CA ILE A 304 -0.35 20.35 2.31
C ILE A 304 -0.41 19.52 1.04
N ASP A 305 0.09 18.30 1.13
CA ASP A 305 0.18 17.33 0.04
C ASP A 305 -0.03 15.91 0.60
N ASN A 306 -0.59 15.01 -0.23
CA ASN A 306 -0.80 13.59 0.04
C ASN A 306 -1.28 13.27 1.47
N LEU A 307 -2.53 13.65 1.78
CA LEU A 307 -3.20 13.29 3.03
C LEU A 307 -3.92 11.96 2.87
N ASP A 308 -3.48 10.95 3.60
CA ASP A 308 -4.07 9.62 3.58
C ASP A 308 -4.44 9.18 5.01
N ILE A 309 -5.57 8.49 5.18
CA ILE A 309 -6.04 7.93 6.45
C ILE A 309 -6.28 6.44 6.29
N TRP A 310 -5.88 5.65 7.30
CA TRP A 310 -6.18 4.23 7.41
C TRP A 310 -6.88 3.90 8.74
N ASP A 311 -7.72 2.87 8.76
CA ASP A 311 -8.40 2.33 9.96
C ASP A 311 -7.56 1.31 10.74
N ARG A 312 -6.24 1.32 10.51
CA ARG A 312 -5.24 0.43 11.13
C ARG A 312 -3.94 1.18 11.41
N VAL A 313 -3.09 0.57 12.23
CA VAL A 313 -1.71 1.04 12.41
C VAL A 313 -0.83 0.58 11.24
N LEU A 314 -0.15 1.54 10.60
CA LEU A 314 0.86 1.27 9.60
C LEU A 314 2.14 0.73 10.25
N THR A 315 2.79 -0.20 9.57
CA THR A 315 4.10 -0.71 9.97
C THR A 315 5.21 0.31 9.68
N PRO A 316 6.34 0.29 10.40
CA PRO A 316 7.48 1.16 10.09
C PRO A 316 7.99 1.05 8.65
N ALA A 317 7.85 -0.13 8.02
CA ALA A 317 8.20 -0.31 6.61
C ALA A 317 7.24 0.43 5.68
N GLU A 318 5.92 0.36 5.92
CA GLU A 318 4.93 1.14 5.16
C GLU A 318 5.15 2.65 5.34
N ILE A 319 5.45 3.09 6.56
CA ILE A 319 5.75 4.50 6.86
C ILE A 319 7.00 4.97 6.12
N SER A 320 8.07 4.15 6.09
CA SER A 320 9.28 4.49 5.33
C SER A 320 9.02 4.55 3.82
N LEU A 321 8.12 3.70 3.30
CA LEU A 321 7.75 3.74 1.88
C LEU A 321 6.96 5.01 1.57
N LEU A 322 5.99 5.40 2.41
CA LEU A 322 5.26 6.67 2.27
C LEU A 322 6.18 7.89 2.29
N TYR A 323 7.16 7.93 3.20
CA TYR A 323 8.13 9.04 3.26
C TYR A 323 8.97 9.16 1.98
N THR A 324 9.21 8.06 1.30
CA THR A 324 10.05 8.06 0.11
C THR A 324 9.24 8.02 -1.17
N GLN A 325 7.91 7.90 -1.11
CA GLN A 325 7.04 7.74 -2.28
C GLN A 325 7.22 8.84 -3.32
N CYS A 326 7.37 10.10 -2.89
CA CYS A 326 7.56 11.22 -3.80
C CYS A 326 8.96 11.26 -4.45
N GLN A 327 9.95 10.57 -3.85
CA GLN A 327 11.27 10.37 -4.44
C GLN A 327 11.37 9.07 -5.25
N LEU A 328 10.50 8.11 -4.95
CA LEU A 328 10.51 6.74 -5.46
C LEU A 328 9.46 6.50 -6.56
N ASN A 329 8.57 7.45 -6.82
CA ASN A 329 7.42 7.21 -7.69
C ASN A 329 7.03 8.43 -8.55
N THR A 330 7.87 8.78 -9.53
CA THR A 330 7.39 9.56 -10.69
C THR A 330 6.61 8.70 -11.69
N GLN A 331 6.30 7.44 -11.35
CA GLN A 331 5.77 6.42 -12.26
C GLN A 331 4.76 5.53 -11.51
N PRO A 332 3.66 5.10 -12.14
CA PRO A 332 2.66 4.27 -11.48
C PRO A 332 3.21 2.87 -11.14
N ASN A 333 2.72 2.28 -10.05
CA ASN A 333 2.96 0.88 -9.70
C ASN A 333 2.47 -0.04 -10.83
N LYS A 334 3.04 -1.25 -10.94
CA LYS A 334 2.72 -2.20 -12.03
C LYS A 334 2.17 -3.51 -11.50
N GLU A 335 1.13 -4.02 -12.14
CA GLU A 335 0.80 -5.43 -12.15
C GLU A 335 1.33 -6.06 -13.44
N ILE A 336 2.08 -7.15 -13.30
CA ILE A 336 2.68 -7.92 -14.38
C ILE A 336 2.06 -9.30 -14.37
N ARG A 337 1.39 -9.66 -15.47
CA ARG A 337 0.82 -11.00 -15.68
C ARG A 337 1.66 -11.73 -16.71
N VAL A 338 2.33 -12.80 -16.31
CA VAL A 338 3.30 -13.52 -17.12
C VAL A 338 2.77 -14.91 -17.46
N THR A 339 2.50 -15.19 -18.73
CA THR A 339 2.19 -16.53 -19.25
C THR A 339 3.41 -17.10 -19.98
N SER A 340 3.84 -18.30 -19.63
CA SER A 340 4.82 -19.03 -20.44
C SER A 340 4.29 -20.40 -20.86
N THR A 341 4.61 -20.83 -22.07
CA THR A 341 4.21 -22.14 -22.59
C THR A 341 5.40 -22.88 -23.19
N VAL A 342 5.60 -24.14 -22.80
CA VAL A 342 6.59 -25.07 -23.38
C VAL A 342 5.88 -26.38 -23.65
N GLY A 343 5.73 -26.75 -24.93
CA GLY A 343 4.87 -27.89 -25.30
C GLY A 343 3.43 -27.67 -24.81
N GLU A 344 2.93 -28.60 -23.98
CA GLU A 344 1.61 -28.50 -23.34
C GLU A 344 1.64 -27.85 -21.95
N ALA A 345 2.83 -27.60 -21.38
CA ALA A 345 2.98 -27.03 -20.05
C ALA A 345 2.78 -25.50 -20.09
N VAL A 346 1.76 -25.02 -19.38
CA VAL A 346 1.47 -23.58 -19.21
C VAL A 346 1.69 -23.18 -17.75
N ARG A 347 2.43 -22.09 -17.52
CA ARG A 347 2.60 -21.48 -16.20
C ARG A 347 2.21 -20.01 -16.23
N ARG A 348 1.72 -19.51 -15.09
CA ARG A 348 1.21 -18.15 -14.92
C ARG A 348 1.69 -17.55 -13.60
N ILE A 349 2.30 -16.37 -13.66
CA ILE A 349 2.67 -15.60 -12.47
C ILE A 349 2.03 -14.22 -12.53
N LYS A 350 1.55 -13.75 -11.38
CA LYS A 350 1.16 -12.37 -11.13
C LYS A 350 2.20 -11.72 -10.22
N ILE A 351 2.80 -10.62 -10.68
CA ILE A 351 3.76 -9.82 -9.91
C ILE A 351 3.15 -8.44 -9.70
N LYS A 352 3.16 -7.93 -8.47
CA LYS A 352 2.83 -6.53 -8.18
C LYS A 352 4.06 -5.78 -7.69
N THR A 353 4.31 -4.58 -8.19
CA THR A 353 5.38 -3.69 -7.71
C THR A 353 4.82 -2.58 -6.84
N VAL A 354 5.60 -2.12 -5.86
CA VAL A 354 5.30 -0.91 -5.06
C VAL A 354 6.27 0.24 -5.34
N GLN A 355 7.28 -0.02 -6.17
CA GLN A 355 8.25 0.95 -6.64
C GLN A 355 8.98 0.40 -7.87
N ILE A 356 9.38 1.29 -8.78
CA ILE A 356 10.17 0.94 -9.97
C ILE A 356 11.56 1.60 -9.96
N ASN A 357 11.67 2.84 -9.47
CA ASN A 357 12.88 3.67 -9.55
C ASN A 357 13.23 4.21 -8.15
N PRO A 358 14.50 4.22 -7.70
CA PRO A 358 15.73 3.77 -8.36
C PRO A 358 15.90 2.25 -8.37
N GLU A 359 15.08 1.53 -7.62
CA GLU A 359 15.10 0.07 -7.55
C GLU A 359 13.66 -0.48 -7.60
N ILE A 360 13.47 -1.63 -8.24
CA ILE A 360 12.17 -2.31 -8.28
C ILE A 360 11.93 -3.01 -6.95
N ILE A 361 10.87 -2.61 -6.24
CA ILE A 361 10.40 -3.29 -5.04
C ILE A 361 9.14 -4.08 -5.39
N ILE A 362 9.20 -5.40 -5.19
CA ILE A 362 8.11 -6.33 -5.46
C ILE A 362 7.25 -6.48 -4.21
N LYS A 363 5.95 -6.20 -4.34
CA LYS A 363 4.94 -6.40 -3.29
C LYS A 363 4.53 -7.86 -3.17
N SER A 364 4.23 -8.47 -4.30
CA SER A 364 3.85 -9.88 -4.36
C SER A 364 4.35 -10.56 -5.63
N TRP A 365 4.59 -11.86 -5.51
CA TRP A 365 4.99 -12.74 -6.59
C TRP A 365 4.26 -14.07 -6.39
N GLU A 366 3.23 -14.30 -7.20
CA GLU A 366 2.29 -15.40 -6.99
C GLU A 366 2.14 -16.24 -8.26
N GLU A 367 2.30 -17.56 -8.14
CA GLU A 367 1.91 -18.49 -9.21
C GLU A 367 0.40 -18.71 -9.14
N VAL A 368 -0.30 -18.51 -10.25
CA VAL A 368 -1.76 -18.52 -10.32
C VAL A 368 -2.26 -19.56 -11.33
N ALA A 369 -3.44 -20.14 -11.10
CA ALA A 369 -4.05 -21.05 -12.08
C ALA A 369 -4.59 -20.28 -13.30
N GLU A 370 -5.12 -19.08 -13.06
CA GLU A 370 -5.75 -18.17 -14.02
C GLU A 370 -5.54 -16.71 -13.60
N PHE A 371 -5.72 -15.76 -14.53
CA PHE A 371 -5.36 -14.35 -14.34
C PHE A 371 -6.49 -13.43 -13.90
#